data_AF-A0A6A3HQG5-F1
#
_entry.id   AF-A0A6A3HQG5-F1
#
_cell.length_a   1.000
_cell.length_b   1.000
_cell.length_c   1.000
_cell.angle_alpha   90.00
_cell.angle_beta   90.00
_cell.angle_gamma   90.00
#
_symmetry.space_group_name_H-M   'P 1'
#
loop_
_entity.id
_entity.type
_entity.pdbx_description
1 polymer ?
#
loop_
_entity_poly.entity_id
_entity_poly.type
_entity_poly.pdbx_seq_one_letter_code
_entity_poly.pdbx_strand_id
1 'polypeptide(L)'
;MDGTSVTLSDVLYIPEVEGSLISVAKLAEKDVFAQFSKDKCVFRYGDATVMEDKRCGNVYKLKTVGDEVCHVATTSCKEPWAVVHARLGHIPYKRYEQLLTMADGVPRVADAPSDHVCAGCCIGKMHEDNFSRSAENTVKSAGFLDLVHSDVMGPLQTKTPGDCTYAVTFIDDFSRHVTVYFMKKKAEVLEKFKIV
;
A
#
# COMPACT_ATOMS: atom_id res chain seq x y z
N MET A 1 -10.23 11.83 -50.29
CA MET A 1 -10.70 10.58 -49.66
C MET A 1 -12.06 10.30 -50.26
N ASP A 2 -12.17 9.24 -51.07
CA ASP A 2 -13.27 9.02 -52.01
C ASP A 2 -14.57 8.52 -51.37
N GLY A 3 -14.84 8.87 -50.10
CA GLY A 3 -16.10 8.56 -49.43
C GLY A 3 -16.39 7.07 -49.19
N THR A 4 -15.50 6.15 -49.61
CA THR A 4 -15.66 4.72 -49.39
C THR A 4 -15.53 4.40 -47.90
N SER A 5 -16.64 4.05 -47.25
CA SER A 5 -16.68 3.59 -45.87
C SER A 5 -16.85 2.07 -45.82
N VAL A 6 -16.11 1.42 -44.92
CA VAL A 6 -16.26 0.00 -44.62
C VAL A 6 -16.76 -0.15 -43.20
N THR A 7 -17.93 -0.76 -43.03
CA THR A 7 -18.53 -1.00 -41.71
C THR A 7 -18.23 -2.43 -41.26
N LEU A 8 -17.50 -2.56 -40.15
CA LEU A 8 -17.29 -3.83 -39.48
C LEU A 8 -18.51 -4.18 -38.62
N SER A 9 -19.05 -5.37 -38.83
CA SER A 9 -20.16 -5.97 -38.08
C SER A 9 -19.64 -7.11 -37.22
N ASP A 10 -20.34 -7.46 -36.14
CA ASP A 10 -20.00 -8.59 -35.26
C ASP A 10 -18.58 -8.50 -34.68
N VAL A 11 -18.22 -7.30 -34.24
CA VAL A 11 -16.94 -7.01 -33.57
C VAL A 11 -17.17 -6.61 -32.12
N LEU A 12 -16.25 -7.02 -31.24
CA LEU A 12 -16.24 -6.58 -29.85
C LEU A 12 -15.74 -5.13 -29.80
N TYR A 13 -16.66 -4.18 -29.60
CA TYR A 13 -16.34 -2.77 -29.45
C TYR A 13 -16.31 -2.40 -27.96
N ILE A 14 -15.14 -1.98 -27.46
CA ILE A 14 -14.95 -1.58 -26.07
C ILE A 14 -14.50 -0.11 -26.04
N PRO A 15 -15.43 0.84 -25.83
CA PRO A 15 -15.11 2.27 -25.86
C PRO A 15 -14.24 2.72 -24.67
N GLU A 16 -14.17 1.93 -23.61
CA GLU A 16 -13.44 2.25 -22.38
C GLU A 16 -11.92 1.96 -22.45
N VAL A 17 -11.44 1.31 -23.53
CA VAL A 17 -10.01 0.99 -23.70
C VAL A 17 -9.30 2.13 -24.44
N GLU A 18 -8.21 2.63 -23.86
CA GLU A 18 -7.33 3.63 -24.47
C GLU A 18 -6.52 3.00 -25.62
N GLY A 19 -7.16 2.87 -26.78
CA GLY A 19 -6.60 2.32 -28.00
C GLY A 19 -7.51 1.27 -28.61
N SER A 20 -8.08 1.58 -29.77
CA SER A 20 -8.88 0.60 -30.52
C SER A 20 -7.97 -0.34 -31.31
N LEU A 21 -8.15 -1.64 -31.13
CA LEU A 21 -7.57 -2.66 -32.00
C LEU A 21 -8.54 -2.97 -33.13
N ILE A 22 -8.04 -2.96 -34.37
CA ILE A 22 -8.83 -3.34 -35.53
C ILE A 22 -8.50 -4.78 -35.90
N SER A 23 -9.51 -5.64 -35.96
CA SER A 23 -9.34 -7.04 -36.37
C SER A 23 -9.12 -7.13 -37.88
N VAL A 24 -7.91 -7.52 -38.28
CA VAL A 24 -7.56 -7.77 -39.69
C VAL A 24 -8.40 -8.90 -40.27
N ALA A 25 -8.73 -9.93 -39.48
CA ALA A 25 -9.58 -11.04 -39.92
C ALA A 25 -10.99 -10.56 -40.30
N LYS A 26 -11.56 -9.64 -39.49
CA LYS A 26 -12.89 -9.07 -39.75
C LYS A 26 -12.90 -8.14 -40.97
N LEU A 27 -11.77 -7.48 -41.27
CA LEU A 27 -11.60 -6.73 -42.51
C LEU A 27 -11.51 -7.65 -43.73
N ALA A 28 -10.77 -8.76 -43.62
CA ALA A 28 -10.65 -9.74 -44.68
C ALA A 28 -12.01 -10.39 -45.04
N GLU A 29 -12.89 -10.63 -44.06
CA GLU A 29 -14.28 -11.09 -44.29
C GLU A 29 -15.13 -10.11 -45.12
N LYS A 30 -14.71 -8.84 -45.24
CA LYS A 30 -15.37 -7.79 -46.03
C LYS A 30 -14.60 -7.47 -47.33
N ASP A 31 -13.79 -8.40 -47.81
CA ASP A 31 -12.96 -8.25 -49.02
C ASP A 31 -11.96 -7.07 -48.96
N VAL A 32 -11.56 -6.69 -47.74
CA VAL A 32 -10.51 -5.68 -47.53
C VAL A 32 -9.16 -6.37 -47.43
N PHE A 33 -8.24 -5.97 -48.30
CA PHE A 33 -6.87 -6.49 -48.33
C PHE A 33 -5.94 -5.61 -47.50
N ALA A 34 -5.28 -6.21 -46.50
CA ALA A 34 -4.26 -5.56 -45.68
C ALA A 34 -2.86 -5.86 -46.23
N GLN A 35 -2.13 -4.82 -46.65
CA GLN A 35 -0.76 -4.93 -47.15
C GLN A 35 0.22 -4.35 -46.14
N PHE A 36 0.97 -5.22 -45.48
CA PHE A 36 2.00 -4.85 -44.51
C PHE A 36 3.34 -4.60 -45.20
N SER A 37 3.97 -3.47 -44.87
CA SER A 37 5.32 -3.10 -45.29
C SER A 37 6.14 -2.72 -44.06
N LYS A 38 7.46 -2.57 -44.21
CA LYS A 38 8.36 -2.28 -43.08
C LYS A 38 7.89 -1.11 -42.22
N ASP A 39 7.41 -0.04 -42.85
CA ASP A 39 7.12 1.23 -42.19
C ASP A 39 5.63 1.60 -42.17
N LYS A 40 4.78 0.85 -42.87
CA LYS A 40 3.35 1.16 -43.02
C LYS A 40 2.48 -0.06 -43.32
N CYS A 41 1.19 0.07 -43.05
CA CYS A 41 0.16 -0.88 -43.46
C CYS A 41 -0.89 -0.14 -44.31
N VAL A 42 -1.34 -0.72 -45.42
CA VAL A 42 -2.36 -0.12 -46.29
C VAL A 42 -3.52 -1.10 -46.44
N PHE A 43 -4.74 -0.62 -46.23
CA PHE A 43 -5.96 -1.40 -46.43
C PHE A 43 -6.67 -0.95 -47.71
N ARG A 44 -6.97 -1.91 -48.58
CA ARG A 44 -7.63 -1.67 -49.87
C ARG A 44 -8.93 -2.41 -49.99
N TYR A 45 -9.94 -1.76 -50.54
CA TYR A 45 -11.22 -2.37 -50.92
C TYR A 45 -11.39 -2.18 -52.43
N GLY A 46 -11.29 -3.27 -53.18
CA GLY A 46 -11.08 -3.20 -54.63
C GLY A 46 -9.80 -2.42 -54.97
N ASP A 47 -9.90 -1.47 -55.90
CA ASP A 47 -8.77 -0.61 -56.32
C ASP A 47 -8.59 0.63 -55.42
N ALA A 48 -9.52 0.86 -54.48
CA ALA A 48 -9.50 2.03 -53.61
C ALA A 48 -8.71 1.76 -52.32
N THR A 49 -7.88 2.72 -51.92
CA THR A 49 -7.26 2.72 -50.58
C THR A 49 -8.25 3.30 -49.57
N VAL A 50 -8.63 2.49 -48.59
CA VAL A 50 -9.62 2.87 -47.56
C VAL A 50 -8.92 3.44 -46.32
N MET A 51 -7.73 2.92 -45.99
CA MET A 51 -7.04 3.24 -44.75
C MET A 51 -5.52 3.06 -44.89
N GLU A 52 -4.73 3.91 -44.25
CA GLU A 52 -3.27 3.82 -44.19
C GLU A 52 -2.76 4.05 -42.75
N ASP A 53 -1.96 3.11 -42.27
CA ASP A 53 -1.36 3.11 -40.94
C ASP A 53 0.15 3.28 -41.03
N LYS A 54 0.75 3.92 -40.01
CA LYS A 54 2.20 4.05 -39.87
C LYS A 54 2.72 3.14 -38.77
N ARG A 55 3.88 2.52 -38.98
CA ARG A 55 4.55 1.74 -37.93
C ARG A 55 5.10 2.66 -36.83
N CYS A 56 4.74 2.37 -35.58
CA CYS A 56 5.25 3.01 -34.37
C CYS A 56 5.78 1.92 -33.42
N GLY A 57 7.09 1.70 -33.41
CA GLY A 57 7.70 0.60 -32.67
C GLY A 57 7.31 -0.77 -33.25
N ASN A 58 6.64 -1.60 -32.45
CA ASN A 58 6.21 -2.95 -32.84
C ASN A 58 4.73 -3.03 -33.28
N VAL A 59 4.03 -1.89 -33.38
CA VAL A 59 2.62 -1.82 -33.78
C VAL A 59 2.41 -0.87 -34.96
N TYR A 60 1.36 -1.10 -35.76
CA TYR A 60 0.90 -0.16 -36.79
C TYR A 60 -0.23 0.67 -36.20
N LYS A 61 -0.15 2.01 -36.34
CA LYS A 61 -1.13 2.95 -35.83
C LYS A 61 -1.83 3.66 -36.98
N LEU A 62 -3.15 3.60 -36.97
CA LEU A 62 -4.02 4.37 -37.85
C LEU A 62 -3.98 5.85 -37.45
N LYS A 63 -3.72 6.74 -38.41
CA LYS A 63 -3.88 8.18 -38.21
C LYS A 63 -5.35 8.56 -38.35
N THR A 64 -6.00 8.86 -37.24
CA THR A 64 -7.32 9.51 -37.25
C THR A 64 -7.19 11.02 -37.36
N VAL A 65 -8.14 11.69 -38.01
CA VAL A 65 -8.18 13.15 -38.11
C VAL A 65 -8.24 13.75 -36.70
N GLY A 66 -7.15 14.37 -36.25
CA GLY A 66 -6.96 14.89 -34.89
C GLY A 66 -5.66 14.45 -34.21
N ASP A 67 -4.91 13.50 -34.79
CA ASP A 67 -3.68 12.97 -34.18
C ASP A 67 -2.43 13.77 -34.59
N GLU A 68 -2.41 15.05 -34.23
CA GLU A 68 -1.19 15.84 -34.08
C GLU A 68 -0.85 15.88 -32.60
N VAL A 69 -0.16 14.84 -32.11
CA VAL A 69 0.76 14.77 -30.94
C VAL A 69 0.74 13.34 -30.41
N CYS A 70 1.51 12.45 -31.06
CA CYS A 70 1.80 11.13 -30.50
C CYS A 70 3.04 11.23 -29.61
N HIS A 71 2.87 11.75 -28.38
CA HIS A 71 3.75 11.35 -27.28
C HIS A 71 3.25 10.01 -26.74
N VAL A 72 4.20 9.11 -26.56
CA VAL A 72 4.10 7.78 -25.93
C VAL A 72 3.07 7.76 -24.80
N ALA A 73 2.20 6.74 -24.80
CA ALA A 73 1.40 6.22 -23.69
C ALA A 73 1.46 7.05 -22.40
N THR A 74 0.59 8.05 -22.28
CA THR A 74 0.06 8.61 -21.02
C THR A 74 -0.89 9.73 -21.42
N THR A 75 -2.10 9.37 -21.84
CA THR A 75 -3.22 10.15 -21.31
C THR A 75 -3.08 10.03 -19.81
N SER A 76 -2.53 11.08 -19.19
CA SER A 76 -2.55 11.26 -17.74
C SER A 76 -4.00 11.42 -17.34
N CYS A 77 -4.77 10.33 -17.37
CA CYS A 77 -6.10 10.31 -16.81
C CYS A 77 -5.87 10.53 -15.31
N LYS A 78 -6.14 11.76 -14.89
CA LYS A 78 -5.91 12.16 -13.52
C LYS A 78 -6.82 11.32 -12.65
N GLU A 79 -6.25 10.61 -11.69
CA GLU A 79 -7.02 9.76 -10.80
C GLU A 79 -7.36 10.49 -9.51
N PRO A 80 -8.45 10.11 -8.82
CA PRO A 80 -8.72 10.65 -7.50
C PRO A 80 -7.56 10.41 -6.53
N TRP A 81 -7.26 11.37 -5.66
CA TRP A 81 -6.20 11.28 -4.66
C TRP A 81 -6.33 10.00 -3.83
N ALA A 82 -7.54 9.62 -3.44
CA ALA A 82 -7.79 8.40 -2.67
C ALA A 82 -7.23 7.13 -3.34
N VAL A 83 -7.31 7.05 -4.67
CA VAL A 83 -6.81 5.92 -5.46
C VAL A 83 -5.28 5.95 -5.54
N VAL A 84 -4.70 7.11 -5.86
CA VAL A 84 -3.24 7.28 -5.94
C VAL A 84 -2.59 7.05 -4.57
N HIS A 85 -3.18 7.57 -3.51
CA HIS A 85 -2.77 7.34 -2.12
C HIS A 85 -2.71 5.85 -1.78
N ALA A 86 -3.75 5.07 -2.13
CA ALA A 86 -3.77 3.63 -1.89
C ALA A 86 -2.70 2.88 -2.71
N ARG A 87 -2.57 3.20 -4.01
CA ARG A 87 -1.59 2.55 -4.90
C ARG A 87 -0.14 2.81 -4.50
N LEU A 88 0.15 4.00 -3.97
CA LEU A 88 1.48 4.38 -3.51
C LEU A 88 1.77 3.93 -2.07
N GLY A 89 0.95 3.04 -1.49
CA GLY A 89 1.20 2.49 -0.15
C GLY A 89 0.86 3.47 0.97
N HIS A 90 -0.22 4.23 0.79
CA HIS A 90 -0.74 5.17 1.79
C HIS A 90 0.25 6.29 2.17
N ILE A 91 1.01 6.80 1.21
CA ILE A 91 1.95 7.91 1.46
C ILE A 91 1.20 9.21 1.83
N PRO A 92 1.80 10.04 2.71
CA PRO A 92 1.30 11.40 2.95
C PRO A 92 1.31 12.25 1.68
N TYR A 93 0.37 13.18 1.54
CA TYR A 93 0.28 14.06 0.37
C TYR A 93 1.58 14.84 0.11
N LYS A 94 2.22 15.37 1.16
CA LYS A 94 3.52 16.06 1.05
C LYS A 94 4.63 15.18 0.47
N ARG A 95 4.62 13.87 0.75
CA ARG A 95 5.58 12.91 0.17
C ARG A 95 5.27 12.64 -1.30
N TYR A 96 3.99 12.61 -1.67
CA TYR A 96 3.58 12.55 -3.07
C TYR A 96 4.08 13.77 -3.85
N GLU A 97 3.95 14.98 -3.31
CA GLU A 97 4.48 16.20 -3.95
C GLU A 97 6.00 16.14 -4.17
N GLN A 98 6.75 15.61 -3.20
CA GLN A 98 8.19 15.36 -3.35
C GLN A 98 8.49 14.29 -4.41
N LEU A 99 7.68 13.23 -4.47
CA LEU A 99 7.87 12.17 -5.45
C LEU A 99 7.71 12.70 -6.88
N LEU A 100 6.79 13.63 -7.11
CA LEU A 100 6.59 14.29 -8.40
C LEU A 100 7.83 15.04 -8.92
N THR A 101 8.76 15.45 -8.04
CA THR A 101 9.98 16.16 -8.43
C THR A 101 11.20 15.24 -8.57
N MET A 102 11.08 13.98 -8.13
CA MET A 102 12.19 13.04 -8.03
C MET A 102 12.08 11.85 -8.98
N ALA A 103 10.89 11.56 -9.51
CA ALA A 103 10.66 10.42 -10.37
C ALA A 103 9.70 10.75 -11.51
N ASP A 104 10.00 10.20 -12.69
CA ASP A 104 9.08 10.18 -13.82
C ASP A 104 8.04 9.07 -13.66
N GLY A 105 6.87 9.23 -14.31
CA GLY A 105 5.81 8.22 -14.33
C GLY A 105 4.95 8.14 -13.06
N VAL A 106 5.10 9.08 -12.12
CA VAL A 106 4.24 9.16 -10.94
C VAL A 106 2.80 9.52 -11.38
N PRO A 107 1.77 8.77 -10.93
CA PRO A 107 0.38 9.04 -11.30
C PRO A 107 -0.04 10.47 -10.92
N ARG A 108 -0.74 11.16 -11.82
CA ARG A 108 -1.24 12.52 -11.56
C ARG A 108 -2.63 12.46 -10.92
N VAL A 109 -2.88 13.35 -9.97
CA VAL A 109 -4.15 13.43 -9.24
C VAL A 109 -5.13 14.42 -9.87
N ALA A 110 -6.42 14.14 -9.79
CA ALA A 110 -7.50 14.98 -10.32
C ALA A 110 -7.95 16.06 -9.34
N ASP A 111 -7.83 15.77 -8.06
CA ASP A 111 -8.34 16.51 -6.93
C ASP A 111 -7.25 16.74 -5.88
N ALA A 112 -7.44 17.81 -5.10
CA ALA A 112 -6.65 18.07 -3.91
C ALA A 112 -6.99 17.04 -2.81
N PRO A 113 -6.09 16.80 -1.86
CA PRO A 113 -6.38 15.93 -0.74
C PRO A 113 -7.56 16.51 0.04
N SER A 114 -8.62 15.71 0.20
CA SER A 114 -9.76 16.06 1.04
C SER A 114 -9.39 16.04 2.52
N ASP A 115 -10.14 16.75 3.35
CA ASP A 115 -10.07 16.64 4.82
C ASP A 115 -10.45 15.24 5.35
N HIS A 116 -10.98 14.36 4.49
CA HIS A 116 -11.24 12.98 4.85
C HIS A 116 -9.95 12.21 5.12
N VAL A 117 -9.86 11.66 6.32
CA VAL A 117 -8.75 10.78 6.72
C VAL A 117 -9.04 9.35 6.25
N CYS A 118 -8.07 8.74 5.56
CA CYS A 118 -8.16 7.36 5.14
C CYS A 118 -8.30 6.41 6.34
N ALA A 119 -9.35 5.60 6.39
CA ALA A 119 -9.60 4.64 7.48
C ALA A 119 -8.42 3.67 7.72
N GLY A 120 -7.79 3.18 6.64
CA GLY A 120 -6.60 2.32 6.73
C GLY A 120 -5.40 3.04 7.35
N CYS A 121 -5.22 4.33 7.04
CA CYS A 121 -4.20 5.15 7.71
C CYS A 121 -4.51 5.38 9.18
N CYS A 122 -5.76 5.63 9.54
CA CYS A 122 -6.15 5.78 10.95
C CYS A 122 -5.77 4.53 11.73
N ILE A 123 -6.20 3.36 11.27
CA ILE A 123 -5.94 2.11 11.99
C ILE A 123 -4.44 1.78 12.02
N GLY A 124 -3.71 2.03 10.93
CA GLY A 124 -2.30 1.64 10.80
C GLY A 124 -1.28 2.66 11.33
N LYS A 125 -1.66 3.93 11.52
CA LYS A 125 -0.72 5.02 11.88
C LYS A 125 -1.16 5.84 13.09
N MET A 126 -2.35 5.61 13.64
CA MET A 126 -2.77 6.29 14.86
C MET A 126 -1.84 5.86 16.00
N HIS A 127 -1.16 6.83 16.61
CA HIS A 127 -0.45 6.60 17.86
C HIS A 127 -1.47 6.48 19.00
N GLU A 128 -1.16 5.67 20.00
CA GLU A 128 -1.83 5.82 21.30
C GLU A 128 -1.55 7.21 21.84
N ASP A 129 -2.57 7.85 22.42
CA ASP A 129 -2.38 9.10 23.14
C ASP A 129 -1.28 8.95 24.19
N ASN A 130 -0.59 10.05 24.47
CA ASN A 130 0.40 10.06 25.54
C ASN A 130 -0.24 9.56 26.84
N PHE A 131 0.31 8.50 27.42
CA PHE A 131 -0.05 8.08 28.76
C PHE A 131 0.08 9.28 29.71
N SER A 132 -0.95 9.52 30.51
CA SER A 132 -0.94 10.61 31.49
C SER A 132 0.28 10.44 32.39
N ARG A 133 1.16 11.46 32.46
CA ARG A 133 2.37 11.45 33.30
C ARG A 133 2.08 11.44 34.81
N SER A 134 0.82 11.41 35.22
CA SER A 134 0.39 11.48 36.61
C SER A 134 -0.01 10.10 37.14
N ALA A 135 0.83 9.58 38.06
CA ALA A 135 0.54 8.72 39.22
C ALA A 135 1.44 7.47 39.40
N GLU A 136 2.73 7.54 39.07
CA GLU A 136 3.66 6.40 39.29
C GLU A 136 4.68 6.62 40.42
N ASN A 137 4.95 7.86 40.85
CA ASN A 137 5.95 8.15 41.90
C ASN A 137 5.35 8.54 43.27
N THR A 138 4.04 8.41 43.45
CA THR A 138 3.40 8.69 44.74
C THR A 138 3.14 7.36 45.45
N VAL A 139 3.78 7.18 46.60
CA VAL A 139 3.40 6.15 47.58
C VAL A 139 1.88 6.27 47.81
N LYS A 140 1.12 5.22 47.46
CA LYS A 140 -0.35 5.22 47.58
C LYS A 140 -0.80 4.71 48.94
N SER A 141 0.02 3.91 49.61
CA SER A 141 -0.21 3.39 50.96
C SER A 141 -0.04 4.46 52.05
N ALA A 142 -0.83 4.37 53.13
CA ALA A 142 -0.77 5.30 54.25
C ALA A 142 0.13 4.80 55.41
N GLY A 143 0.45 3.51 55.44
CA GLY A 143 1.30 2.87 56.44
C GLY A 143 2.01 1.61 55.93
N PHE A 144 2.85 1.04 56.80
CA PHE A 144 3.62 -0.17 56.52
C PHE A 144 2.72 -1.35 56.19
N LEU A 145 3.05 -2.09 55.13
CA LEU A 145 2.37 -3.30 54.66
C LEU A 145 0.91 -3.10 54.22
N ASP A 146 0.44 -1.87 54.03
CA ASP A 146 -0.89 -1.58 53.46
C ASP A 146 -0.99 -2.06 52.00
N LEU A 147 0.11 -1.97 51.25
CA LEU A 147 0.22 -2.41 49.87
C LEU A 147 1.61 -2.98 49.63
N VAL A 148 1.68 -4.24 49.21
CA VAL A 148 2.92 -4.92 48.83
C VAL A 148 2.83 -5.33 47.36
N HIS A 149 3.79 -4.86 46.56
CA HIS A 149 3.97 -5.29 45.18
C HIS A 149 4.83 -6.54 45.16
N SER A 150 4.43 -7.55 44.41
CA SER A 150 5.21 -8.78 44.25
C SER A 150 5.33 -9.15 42.78
N ASP A 151 6.53 -9.55 42.37
CA ASP A 151 6.81 -10.04 41.03
C ASP A 151 7.73 -11.28 41.07
N VAL A 152 7.57 -12.16 40.10
CA VAL A 152 8.36 -13.38 39.95
C VAL A 152 9.26 -13.26 38.74
N MET A 153 10.56 -13.21 39.00
CA MET A 153 11.59 -13.19 37.98
C MET A 153 12.09 -14.61 37.69
N GLY A 154 12.18 -14.98 36.41
CA GLY A 154 12.88 -16.18 35.95
C GLY A 154 12.16 -16.98 34.85
N PRO A 155 12.81 -18.02 34.29
CA PRO A 155 14.12 -18.54 34.70
C PRO A 155 15.28 -17.60 34.33
N LEU A 156 16.16 -17.34 35.30
CA LEU A 156 17.40 -16.58 35.14
C LEU A 156 18.42 -17.40 34.35
N GLN A 157 19.16 -16.75 33.45
CA GLN A 157 20.21 -17.42 32.67
C GLN A 157 21.34 -17.97 33.56
N THR A 158 21.73 -17.19 34.57
CA THR A 158 22.76 -17.57 35.54
C THR A 158 22.11 -18.09 36.80
N LYS A 159 22.52 -19.30 37.21
CA LYS A 159 22.11 -19.86 38.50
C LYS A 159 22.77 -19.11 39.65
N THR A 160 22.03 -18.93 40.74
CA THR A 160 22.64 -18.49 42.00
C THR A 160 23.54 -19.60 42.58
N PRO A 161 24.42 -19.30 43.55
CA PRO A 161 25.19 -20.33 44.26
C PRO A 161 24.34 -21.44 44.92
N GLY A 162 23.05 -21.18 45.16
CA GLY A 162 22.08 -22.16 45.68
C GLY A 162 21.31 -22.92 44.59
N ASP A 163 21.78 -22.92 43.34
CA ASP A 163 21.13 -23.52 42.17
C ASP A 163 19.73 -22.99 41.88
N CYS A 164 19.40 -21.77 42.35
CA CYS A 164 18.11 -21.15 42.07
C CYS A 164 18.13 -20.47 40.70
N THR A 165 17.01 -20.57 39.99
CA THR A 165 16.80 -19.93 38.69
C THR A 165 15.61 -18.98 38.70
N TYR A 166 14.88 -18.91 39.81
CA TYR A 166 13.77 -17.98 39.99
C TYR A 166 14.00 -17.15 41.26
N ALA A 167 13.41 -15.97 41.29
CA ALA A 167 13.29 -15.16 42.49
C ALA A 167 11.88 -14.56 42.55
N VAL A 168 11.35 -14.39 43.75
CA VAL A 168 10.16 -13.57 43.99
C VAL A 168 10.55 -12.38 44.86
N THR A 169 10.09 -11.20 44.48
CA THR A 169 10.27 -9.97 45.24
C THR A 169 8.98 -9.62 45.97
N PHE A 170 9.13 -9.02 47.15
CA PHE A 170 8.05 -8.38 47.90
C PHE A 170 8.53 -6.97 48.22
N ILE A 171 7.83 -5.97 47.72
CA ILE A 171 8.18 -4.56 47.83
C ILE A 171 7.04 -3.86 48.56
N ASP A 172 7.29 -3.41 49.77
CA ASP A 172 6.33 -2.59 50.52
C ASP A 172 6.23 -1.20 49.88
N ASP A 173 5.01 -0.76 49.54
CA ASP A 173 4.77 0.52 48.87
C ASP A 173 5.08 1.70 49.80
N PHE A 174 4.89 1.57 51.11
CA PHE A 174 5.13 2.68 52.05
C PHE A 174 6.62 2.89 52.33
N SER A 175 7.27 1.86 52.89
CA SER A 175 8.65 1.90 53.35
C SER A 175 9.68 1.70 52.25
N ARG A 176 9.25 1.21 51.07
CA ARG A 176 10.13 0.75 49.98
C ARG A 176 11.08 -0.38 50.41
N HIS A 177 10.77 -1.08 51.50
CA HIS A 177 11.50 -2.27 51.90
C HIS A 177 11.33 -3.37 50.85
N VAL A 178 12.44 -4.01 50.46
CA VAL A 178 12.46 -5.08 49.48
C VAL A 178 12.93 -6.37 50.14
N THR A 179 12.11 -7.39 50.06
CA THR A 179 12.46 -8.76 50.45
C THR A 179 12.53 -9.63 49.19
N VAL A 180 13.56 -10.46 49.08
CA VAL A 180 13.76 -11.34 47.91
C VAL A 180 13.94 -12.78 48.38
N TYR A 181 13.20 -13.70 47.76
CA TYR A 181 13.35 -15.12 47.98
C TYR A 181 13.76 -15.84 46.70
N PHE A 182 14.87 -16.57 46.76
CA PHE A 182 15.33 -17.41 45.66
C PHE A 182 14.61 -18.78 45.65
N MET A 183 14.35 -19.29 44.45
CA MET A 183 13.60 -20.52 44.22
C MET A 183 14.23 -21.34 43.08
N LYS A 184 14.16 -22.68 43.21
CA LYS A 184 14.64 -23.58 42.16
C LYS A 184 13.59 -23.78 41.06
N LYS A 185 12.31 -23.76 41.43
CA LYS A 185 11.16 -23.91 40.53
C LYS A 185 10.15 -22.78 40.75
N LYS A 186 9.47 -22.33 39.69
CA LYS A 186 8.37 -21.35 39.78
C LYS A 186 7.22 -21.81 40.69
N ALA A 187 7.02 -23.12 40.86
CA ALA A 187 5.98 -23.67 41.73
C ALA A 187 6.20 -23.36 43.23
N GLU A 188 7.42 -23.02 43.64
CA GLU A 188 7.76 -22.69 45.04
C GLU A 188 7.24 -21.31 45.48
N VAL A 189 6.72 -20.48 44.55
CA VAL A 189 6.27 -19.11 44.82
C VAL A 189 5.28 -19.06 45.98
N LEU A 190 4.25 -19.91 45.96
CA LEU A 190 3.21 -19.91 47.00
C LEU A 190 3.74 -20.22 48.40
N GLU A 191 4.87 -20.94 48.50
CA GLU A 191 5.51 -21.21 49.79
C GLU A 191 6.18 -19.96 50.35
N LYS A 192 6.67 -19.07 49.49
CA LYS A 192 7.34 -17.82 49.91
C LYS A 192 6.35 -16.78 50.43
N PHE A 193 5.11 -16.78 49.94
CA PHE A 193 4.02 -15.95 50.49
C PHE A 193 3.65 -16.30 51.93
N LYS A 194 3.97 -17.50 52.43
CA LYS A 194 3.66 -17.92 53.81
C LYS A 194 4.70 -17.48 54.83
N ILE A 195 5.82 -16.93 54.37
CA ILE A 195 6.95 -16.50 55.20
C ILE A 195 6.88 -14.98 55.46
N VAL A 196 6.05 -14.27 54.69
CA VAL A 196 5.80 -12.83 54.75
C VAL A 196 4.65 -12.55 55.72
#